data_AF-A0A963GUP1-F1
#
_entry.id   AF-A0A963GUP1-F1
#
_cell.length_a   1.000
_cell.length_b   1.000
_cell.length_c   1.000
_cell.angle_alpha   90.00
_cell.angle_beta   90.00
_cell.angle_gamma   90.00
#
_symmetry.space_group_name_H-M   'P 1'
#
loop_
_entity.id
_entity.type
_entity.pdbx_description
1 polymer ?
#
loop_
_entity_poly.entity_id
_entity_poly.type
_entity_poly.pdbx_seq_one_letter_code
_entity_poly.pdbx_strand_id
1 'polypeptide(L)'
;MIMMVNANFWRHKRVLVTGHTGFKGSWLSLWLQSLGATVHGLALAPPTKPALFTEACVGEGMASTIGDIRDFEVVRAVMAA
;
A
#
# COMPACT_ATOMS: atom_id res chain seq x y z
N MET A 1 -14.36 25.91 -2.15
CA MET A 1 -13.46 25.46 -3.24
C MET A 1 -13.07 24.03 -2.95
N ILE A 2 -13.54 23.06 -3.74
CA ILE A 2 -13.18 21.64 -3.57
C ILE A 2 -11.96 21.39 -4.45
N MET A 3 -10.83 21.00 -3.85
CA MET A 3 -9.68 20.53 -4.62
C MET A 3 -9.95 19.09 -5.06
N MET A 4 -9.97 18.84 -6.37
CA MET A 4 -10.02 17.49 -6.91
C MET A 4 -8.65 16.80 -6.81
N VAL A 5 -8.66 15.47 -6.67
CA VAL A 5 -7.44 14.66 -6.72
C VAL A 5 -6.87 14.66 -8.14
N ASN A 6 -5.60 15.05 -8.28
CA ASN A 6 -4.89 15.07 -9.57
C ASN A 6 -4.21 13.72 -9.85
N ALA A 7 -4.80 12.90 -10.72
CA ALA A 7 -4.21 11.61 -11.10
C ALA A 7 -2.82 11.74 -11.76
N ASN A 8 -2.56 12.81 -12.52
CA ASN A 8 -1.26 13.02 -13.15
C ASN A 8 -0.13 13.25 -12.14
N PHE A 9 -0.45 13.77 -10.95
CA PHE A 9 0.54 13.91 -9.88
C PHE A 9 1.01 12.54 -9.37
N TRP A 10 0.07 11.61 -9.19
CA TRP A 10 0.29 10.29 -8.61
C TRP A 10 0.86 9.27 -9.59
N ARG A 11 0.56 9.43 -10.89
CA ARG A 11 1.06 8.54 -11.93
C ARG A 11 2.58 8.37 -11.83
N HIS A 12 3.03 7.12 -11.78
CA HIS A 12 4.43 6.69 -11.62
C HIS A 12 5.14 7.17 -10.35
N LYS A 13 4.43 7.74 -9.37
CA LYS A 13 5.02 8.01 -8.05
C LYS A 13 5.26 6.68 -7.32
N ARG A 14 6.44 6.54 -6.75
CA ARG A 14 6.76 5.47 -5.80
C ARG A 14 6.17 5.85 -4.45
N VAL A 15 5.30 5.00 -3.92
CA VAL A 15 4.62 5.25 -2.64
C VAL A 15 4.75 4.03 -1.74
N LEU A 16 5.39 4.21 -0.58
CA LEU A 16 5.40 3.21 0.47
C LEU A 16 4.18 3.40 1.38
N VAL A 17 3.39 2.34 1.57
CA VAL A 17 2.25 2.31 2.49
C VAL A 17 2.53 1.30 3.61
N THR A 18 2.79 1.78 4.81
CA THR A 18 2.86 0.91 5.98
C THR A 18 1.45 0.54 6.46
N GLY A 19 1.20 -0.72 6.79
CA GLY A 19 -0.13 -1.20 7.21
C GLY A 19 -1.12 -1.41 6.05
N HIS A 20 -0.63 -1.66 4.83
CA HIS A 20 -1.45 -1.85 3.62
C HIS A 20 -2.42 -3.05 3.70
N THR A 21 -2.13 -4.05 4.54
CA THR A 21 -3.00 -5.22 4.79
C THR A 21 -4.20 -4.93 5.70
N GLY A 22 -4.24 -3.77 6.36
CA GLY A 22 -5.37 -3.34 7.19
C GLY A 22 -6.46 -2.64 6.37
N PHE A 23 -7.64 -2.41 6.97
CA PHE A 23 -8.81 -1.86 6.26
C PHE A 23 -8.53 -0.55 5.49
N LYS A 24 -7.97 0.46 6.18
CA LYS A 24 -7.65 1.76 5.55
C LYS A 24 -6.51 1.66 4.55
N GLY A 25 -5.47 0.89 4.91
CA GLY A 25 -4.31 0.69 4.06
C GLY A 25 -4.68 0.00 2.74
N SER A 26 -5.62 -0.94 2.79
CA SER A 26 -6.13 -1.65 1.62
C SER A 26 -6.88 -0.72 0.67
N TRP A 27 -7.83 0.08 1.18
CA TRP A 27 -8.52 1.09 0.37
C TRP A 27 -7.56 2.12 -0.21
N LEU A 28 -6.62 2.64 0.58
CA LEU A 28 -5.64 3.60 0.10
C LEU A 28 -4.76 3.00 -1.00
N SER A 29 -4.34 1.74 -0.85
CA SER A 29 -3.50 1.06 -1.84
C SER A 29 -4.25 0.85 -3.15
N LEU A 30 -5.50 0.36 -3.12
CA LEU A 30 -6.33 0.26 -4.33
C LEU A 30 -6.52 1.63 -5.00
N TRP A 31 -6.76 2.67 -4.21
CA TRP A 31 -6.95 4.01 -4.76
C TRP A 31 -5.68 4.54 -5.43
N LEU A 32 -4.52 4.43 -4.78
CA LEU A 32 -3.23 4.83 -5.34
C LEU A 32 -2.89 4.04 -6.61
N GLN A 33 -3.14 2.73 -6.63
CA GLN A 33 -3.00 1.88 -7.82
C GLN A 33 -3.89 2.37 -8.96
N SER A 34 -5.16 2.70 -8.67
CA SER A 34 -6.09 3.23 -9.69
C SER A 34 -5.65 4.60 -10.25
N LEU A 35 -4.88 5.38 -9.48
CA LEU A 35 -4.28 6.65 -9.90
C LEU A 35 -2.95 6.46 -10.66
N GLY A 36 -2.49 5.22 -10.85
CA GLY A 36 -1.27 4.88 -11.58
C GLY A 36 0.02 5.02 -10.75
N ALA A 37 -0.06 5.08 -9.42
CA ALA A 37 1.11 5.05 -8.55
C ALA A 37 1.74 3.65 -8.51
N THR A 38 3.06 3.59 -8.32
CA THR A 38 3.78 2.35 -8.02
C THR A 38 3.81 2.17 -6.51
N VAL A 39 2.93 1.33 -5.99
CA VAL A 39 2.76 1.14 -4.55
C VAL A 39 3.63 -0.01 -4.05
N HIS A 40 4.29 0.18 -2.92
CA HIS A 40 4.92 -0.87 -2.13
C HIS A 40 4.28 -0.86 -0.74
N GLY A 41 3.81 -2.00 -0.26
CA GLY A 41 3.26 -2.18 1.07
C GLY A 41 4.24 -2.84 2.04
N LEU A 42 4.28 -2.37 3.28
CA LEU A 42 4.94 -3.04 4.41
C LEU A 42 3.96 -3.19 5.57
N ALA A 43 3.60 -4.41 5.94
CA ALA A 43 2.69 -4.64 7.05
C ALA A 43 2.85 -6.04 7.65
N LEU A 44 2.24 -6.24 8.82
CA LEU A 44 1.96 -7.59 9.30
C LEU A 44 0.93 -8.29 8.38
N ALA A 45 0.70 -9.59 8.60
CA ALA A 45 -0.38 -10.30 7.93
C ALA A 45 -1.75 -9.62 8.17
N PRO A 46 -2.74 -9.78 7.28
CA PRO A 46 -4.06 -9.18 7.46
C PRO A 46 -4.67 -9.51 8.84
N PRO A 47 -5.24 -8.51 9.56
CA PRO A 47 -5.60 -8.66 10.96
C PRO A 47 -6.93 -9.41 11.21
N THR A 48 -7.70 -9.72 10.17
CA THR A 48 -9.05 -10.29 10.27
C THR A 48 -9.31 -11.38 9.22
N LYS A 49 -10.39 -12.14 9.39
CA LYS A 49 -10.97 -13.03 8.37
C LYS A 49 -12.50 -12.86 8.35
N PRO A 50 -13.11 -12.42 7.24
CA PRO A 50 -12.46 -11.96 6.00
C PRO A 50 -11.64 -10.68 6.23
N ALA A 51 -10.72 -10.39 5.30
CA ALA A 51 -9.96 -9.15 5.28
C ALA A 51 -10.07 -8.52 3.89
N LEU A 52 -10.30 -7.20 3.83
CA LEU A 52 -10.40 -6.47 2.56
C LEU A 52 -9.17 -6.71 1.67
N PHE A 53 -7.98 -6.77 2.27
CA PHE A 53 -6.74 -7.07 1.55
C PHE A 53 -6.85 -8.33 0.67
N THR A 54 -7.46 -9.39 1.21
CA THR A 54 -7.62 -10.68 0.53
C THR A 54 -8.84 -10.65 -0.40
N GLU A 55 -10.00 -10.20 0.09
CA GLU A 55 -11.26 -10.24 -0.68
C GLU A 55 -11.23 -9.37 -1.94
N ALA A 56 -10.50 -8.26 -1.92
CA ALA A 56 -10.37 -7.35 -3.04
C ALA A 56 -9.05 -7.51 -3.81
N CYS A 57 -8.30 -8.62 -3.59
CA CYS A 57 -7.02 -8.90 -4.23
C CYS A 57 -6.03 -7.72 -4.19
N VAL A 58 -5.97 -6.99 -3.08
CA VAL A 58 -5.26 -5.69 -2.99
C VAL A 58 -3.77 -5.79 -3.33
N GLY A 59 -3.15 -6.94 -3.03
CA GLY A 59 -1.75 -7.20 -3.34
C GLY A 59 -1.46 -7.37 -4.83
N GLU A 60 -2.47 -7.56 -5.68
CA GLU A 60 -2.30 -7.61 -7.14
C GLU A 60 -2.05 -6.20 -7.68
N GLY A 61 -0.93 -6.00 -8.37
CA GLY A 61 -0.54 -4.69 -8.92
C GLY A 61 0.37 -3.85 -8.03
N MET A 62 0.78 -4.36 -6.87
CA MET A 62 1.73 -3.71 -5.97
C MET A 62 2.79 -4.67 -5.44
N ALA A 63 3.93 -4.14 -4.98
CA ALA A 63 4.84 -4.91 -4.15
C ALA A 63 4.26 -4.99 -2.73
N SER A 64 4.26 -6.18 -2.12
CA SER A 64 3.69 -6.41 -0.80
C SER A 64 4.65 -7.21 0.08
N THR A 65 5.29 -6.53 1.02
CA THR A 65 6.20 -7.13 1.99
C THR A 65 5.46 -7.36 3.30
N ILE A 66 5.48 -8.61 3.78
CA ILE A 66 5.05 -8.92 5.14
C ILE A 66 6.25 -8.74 6.07
N GLY A 67 6.12 -7.83 7.04
CA GLY A 67 7.20 -7.46 7.95
C GLY A 67 6.74 -6.49 9.02
N ASP A 68 7.52 -6.38 10.09
CA ASP A 68 7.23 -5.49 11.21
C ASP A 68 7.91 -4.14 11.01
N ILE A 69 7.17 -3.05 11.19
CA ILE A 69 7.74 -1.68 11.10
C ILE A 69 8.76 -1.39 12.20
N ARG A 70 8.74 -2.17 13.29
CA ARG A 70 9.71 -2.08 14.38
C ARG A 70 11.06 -2.71 14.01
N ASP A 71 11.11 -3.49 12.92
CA ASP A 71 12.36 -4.03 12.38
C ASP A 71 13.00 -3.01 11.44
N PHE A 72 14.07 -2.38 11.90
CA PHE A 72 14.81 -1.37 11.15
C PHE A 72 15.35 -1.91 9.83
N GLU A 73 15.82 -3.15 9.79
CA GLU A 73 16.44 -3.74 8.61
C GLU A 73 15.41 -3.99 7.52
N VAL A 74 14.22 -4.46 7.91
CA VAL A 74 13.07 -4.61 6.99
C VAL A 74 12.64 -3.26 6.42
N VAL A 75 12.51 -2.24 7.27
CA VAL A 75 12.13 -0.89 6.82
C VAL A 75 13.19 -0.33 5.87
N ARG A 76 14.47 -0.46 6.20
CA ARG A 76 15.59 0.00 5.36
C ARG A 76 15.58 -0.68 3.99
N ALA A 77 15.36 -1.99 3.94
CA ALA A 77 15.33 -2.76 2.71
C ALA A 77 14.17 -2.32 1.80
N VAL A 78 12.96 -2.15 2.35
CA VAL A 78 11.77 -1.72 1.59
C VAL A 78 11.91 -0.27 1.11
N MET A 79 12.51 0.63 1.90
CA MET A 79 12.75 2.02 1.49
C MET A 79 13.75 2.14 0.34
N ALA A 80 14.67 1.18 0.20
CA ALA A 80 15.68 1.17 -0.85
C ALA A 80 15.22 0.55 -2.18
N ALA A 81 14.15 -0.26 -2.15
CA ALA A 81 13.54 -0.92 -3.32
C ALA A 81 12.76 0.06 -4.19
#